data_AF-A0A9J6FSM7-F1
#
_entry.id   AF-A0A9J6FSM7-F1
#
_cell.length_a   1.000
_cell.length_b   1.000
_cell.length_c   1.000
_cell.angle_alpha   90.00
_cell.angle_beta   90.00
_cell.angle_gamma   90.00
#
_symmetry.space_group_name_H-M   'P 1'
#
loop_
_entity.id
_entity.type
_entity.pdbx_description
1 polymer ?
#
loop_
_entity_poly.entity_id
_entity_poly.type
_entity_poly.pdbx_seq_one_letter_code
_entity_poly.pdbx_strand_id
1 'polypeptide(L)'
;MWKAGLTPPDHAKRLPRSLCEQIVVTPLPRNMHPERNRERRTARARTLAETYSTDNTAVYVDAARYPRRPRTYVATVIRATDSTTMSAASFAADNATQAEEAASALALRSAPTITTILSDAKSAIVNYSKSSVGPPAHRFLRPLPDPKTNTTHLRWFPAHVGLIPGGVANRNEKADAVARELTHRAAPPRLSNTARAAGYDGEGDEEQGKRQREERRRRDYEPLLEYGDILRYYKEQRRTQPPPHPGLNRHEQVLLRQLQTRTVITPALARYVCPGRFKDYMCSECAIVNRATLSHILQAHRHHPDEQGGGRVNTGAVRDPQCCDTPNPDTADACANAECASDTCENTTSANTTPTDIHRM
;
A
#
# COMPACT_ATOMS: atom_id res chain seq x y z
N MET A 1 12.46 5.69 21.11
CA MET A 1 13.08 6.77 20.33
C MET A 1 13.81 6.15 19.14
N TRP A 2 13.12 5.91 18.02
CA TRP A 2 13.71 5.27 16.83
C TRP A 2 14.02 6.33 15.78
N LYS A 3 15.29 6.71 15.65
CA LYS A 3 15.81 7.40 14.46
C LYS A 3 16.30 6.34 13.47
N ALA A 4 15.40 5.79 12.66
CA ALA A 4 15.80 5.10 11.45
C ALA A 4 16.03 6.14 10.35
N GLY A 5 17.20 6.77 10.39
CA GLY A 5 17.70 7.54 9.27
C GLY A 5 18.04 6.58 8.13
N LEU A 6 17.11 6.40 7.19
CA LEU A 6 17.51 6.14 5.81
C LEU A 6 18.27 7.39 5.37
N THR A 7 19.59 7.38 5.54
CA THR A 7 20.48 8.31 4.85
C THR A 7 20.09 8.27 3.37
N PRO A 8 19.81 9.42 2.72
CA PRO A 8 19.65 9.45 1.27
C PRO A 8 20.88 8.76 0.66
N PRO A 9 20.74 7.94 -0.39
CA PRO A 9 21.91 7.40 -1.08
C PRO A 9 22.83 8.58 -1.41
N ASP A 10 24.14 8.38 -1.26
CA ASP A 10 25.25 9.36 -1.26
C ASP A 10 25.37 10.21 -2.56
N HIS A 11 24.37 10.13 -3.43
CA HIS A 11 24.27 10.77 -4.74
C HIS A 11 23.01 11.62 -4.92
N ALA A 12 22.11 11.66 -3.94
CA ALA A 12 20.91 12.48 -3.99
C ALA A 12 21.27 13.98 -3.93
N LYS A 13 20.80 14.75 -4.91
CA LYS A 13 21.04 16.20 -5.03
C LYS A 13 19.74 16.95 -4.72
N ARG A 14 19.83 17.92 -3.80
CA ARG A 14 18.70 18.80 -3.48
C ARG A 14 18.44 19.77 -4.63
N LEU A 15 17.16 19.97 -4.93
CA LEU A 15 16.73 20.97 -5.89
C LEU A 15 16.74 22.38 -5.26
N PRO A 16 17.11 23.43 -6.01
CA PRO A 16 16.94 24.80 -5.57
C PRO A 16 15.46 25.13 -5.31
N ARG A 17 15.19 26.01 -4.34
CA ARG A 17 13.82 26.40 -3.95
C ARG A 17 12.98 26.93 -5.11
N SER A 18 13.58 27.74 -5.99
CA SER A 18 12.90 28.27 -7.18
C SER A 18 12.36 27.18 -8.10
N LEU A 19 13.08 26.06 -8.22
CA LEU A 19 12.65 24.92 -9.00
C LEU A 19 11.57 24.10 -8.28
N CYS A 20 11.67 23.98 -6.94
CA CYS A 20 10.63 23.34 -6.12
C CYS A 20 9.30 24.08 -6.23
N GLU A 21 9.30 25.41 -6.31
CA GLU A 21 8.10 26.23 -6.48
C GLU A 21 7.49 26.07 -7.89
N GLN A 22 8.29 25.74 -8.90
CA GLN A 22 7.83 25.46 -10.26
C GLN A 22 7.28 24.04 -10.43
N ILE A 23 7.74 23.06 -9.65
CA ILE A 23 7.35 21.65 -9.81
C ILE A 23 6.33 21.29 -8.74
N VAL A 24 5.06 21.18 -9.14
CA VAL A 24 3.99 20.73 -8.24
C VAL A 24 3.79 19.23 -8.40
N VAL A 25 4.24 18.47 -7.41
CA VAL A 25 4.08 17.02 -7.38
C VAL A 25 2.71 16.66 -6.80
N THR A 26 1.88 15.97 -7.58
CA THR A 26 0.60 15.47 -7.07
C THR A 26 0.80 14.28 -6.12
N PRO A 27 0.07 14.21 -4.99
CA PRO A 27 0.16 13.09 -4.07
C PRO A 27 -0.11 11.74 -4.76
N LEU A 28 0.65 10.71 -4.38
CA LEU A 28 0.42 9.37 -4.90
C LEU A 28 -0.94 8.83 -4.43
N PRO A 29 -1.76 8.27 -5.35
CA PRO A 29 -3.02 7.65 -4.98
C PRO A 29 -2.82 6.38 -4.14
N ARG A 30 -3.64 6.24 -3.08
CA ARG A 30 -3.67 5.03 -2.23
C ARG A 30 -4.37 3.87 -2.94
N ASN A 31 -4.06 2.64 -2.51
CA ASN A 31 -4.66 1.39 -3.01
C ASN A 31 -4.48 1.22 -4.53
N MET A 32 -3.23 1.24 -5.00
CA MET A 32 -2.89 1.16 -6.44
C MET A 32 -1.98 -0.03 -6.80
N HIS A 33 -1.99 -1.10 -6.01
CA HIS A 33 -1.28 -2.35 -6.32
C HIS A 33 -1.57 -2.86 -7.75
N PRO A 34 -0.56 -3.25 -8.56
CA PRO A 34 -0.72 -3.68 -9.95
C PRO A 34 -1.79 -4.75 -10.18
N GLU A 35 -1.71 -5.86 -9.45
CA GLU A 35 -2.62 -6.99 -9.62
C GLU A 35 -3.99 -6.76 -8.94
N ARG A 36 -3.97 -6.39 -7.66
CA ARG A 36 -5.18 -6.35 -6.82
C ARG A 36 -6.08 -5.15 -7.09
N ASN A 37 -5.51 -4.03 -7.53
CA ASN A 37 -6.25 -2.80 -7.81
C ASN A 37 -6.29 -2.52 -9.31
N ARG A 38 -6.30 -3.56 -10.15
CA ARG A 38 -6.27 -3.44 -11.61
C ARG A 38 -7.37 -2.52 -12.13
N GLU A 39 -8.61 -2.70 -11.68
CA GLU A 39 -9.74 -1.85 -12.09
C GLU A 39 -9.53 -0.38 -11.73
N ARG A 40 -9.04 -0.09 -10.52
CA ARG A 40 -8.72 1.28 -10.08
C ARG A 40 -7.60 1.90 -10.91
N ARG A 41 -6.57 1.11 -11.24
CA ARG A 41 -5.48 1.54 -12.11
C ARG A 41 -5.99 1.83 -13.53
N THR A 42 -6.80 0.95 -14.09
CA THR A 42 -7.40 1.13 -15.41
C THR A 42 -8.30 2.36 -15.46
N ALA A 43 -9.18 2.54 -14.47
CA ALA A 43 -10.04 3.72 -14.36
C ALA A 43 -9.20 5.01 -14.28
N ARG A 44 -8.14 5.03 -13.45
CA ARG A 44 -7.24 6.17 -13.35
C ARG A 44 -6.50 6.46 -14.67
N ALA A 45 -5.95 5.43 -15.31
CA ALA A 45 -5.24 5.56 -16.57
C ALA A 45 -6.17 6.14 -17.65
N ARG A 46 -7.42 5.65 -17.70
CA ARG A 46 -8.46 6.19 -18.57
C ARG A 46 -8.72 7.68 -18.30
N THR A 47 -9.01 8.05 -17.04
CA THR A 47 -9.28 9.45 -16.68
C THR A 47 -8.12 10.36 -17.07
N LEU A 48 -6.87 9.98 -16.78
CA LEU A 48 -5.70 10.79 -17.14
C LEU A 48 -5.53 10.88 -18.67
N ALA A 49 -5.66 9.76 -19.38
CA ALA A 49 -5.50 9.73 -20.82
C ALA A 49 -6.58 10.55 -21.55
N GLU A 50 -7.83 10.53 -21.06
CA GLU A 50 -8.93 11.37 -21.56
C GLU A 50 -8.68 12.84 -21.23
N THR A 51 -8.36 13.16 -19.97
CA THR A 51 -8.13 14.54 -19.49
C THR A 51 -7.06 15.26 -20.30
N TYR A 52 -5.96 14.57 -20.63
CA TYR A 52 -4.81 15.16 -21.31
C TYR A 52 -4.77 14.84 -22.81
N SER A 53 -5.85 14.29 -23.38
CA SER A 53 -5.90 13.90 -24.79
C SER A 53 -5.83 15.07 -25.76
N THR A 54 -6.25 16.26 -25.33
CA THR A 54 -6.28 17.50 -26.11
C THR A 54 -5.33 18.57 -25.57
N ASP A 55 -4.63 18.29 -24.47
CA ASP A 55 -3.70 19.22 -23.84
C ASP A 55 -2.31 19.15 -24.48
N ASN A 56 -2.02 20.11 -25.37
CA ASN A 56 -0.72 20.22 -26.05
C ASN A 56 0.46 20.55 -25.10
N THR A 57 0.18 20.87 -23.84
CA THR A 57 1.17 21.14 -22.81
C THR A 57 1.43 19.95 -21.89
N ALA A 58 0.70 18.85 -22.08
CA ALA A 58 0.91 17.60 -21.36
C ALA A 58 1.85 16.65 -22.11
N VAL A 59 2.73 15.98 -21.38
CA VAL A 59 3.68 15.01 -21.93
C VAL A 59 3.75 13.74 -21.09
N TYR A 60 3.99 12.61 -21.76
CA TYR A 60 4.37 11.33 -21.15
C TYR A 60 5.88 11.18 -21.20
N VAL A 61 6.48 10.64 -20.14
CA VAL A 61 7.92 10.39 -20.05
C VAL A 61 8.20 8.96 -19.67
N ASP A 62 9.29 8.42 -20.19
CA ASP A 62 9.80 7.09 -19.84
C ASP A 62 11.32 7.02 -20.03
N ALA A 63 11.98 6.05 -19.39
CA ALA A 63 13.38 5.74 -19.62
C ALA A 63 13.67 4.24 -19.85
N ALA A 64 14.50 3.95 -20.86
CA ALA A 64 14.94 2.59 -21.17
C ALA A 64 16.46 2.44 -21.02
N ARG A 65 16.89 1.29 -20.49
CA ARG A 65 18.31 0.92 -20.35
C ARG A 65 18.86 0.35 -21.64
N TYR A 66 20.10 0.70 -22.01
CA TYR A 66 20.79 0.04 -23.11
C TYR A 66 21.16 -1.40 -22.77
N PRO A 67 20.81 -2.41 -23.60
CA PRO A 67 21.05 -3.82 -23.29
C PRO A 67 22.52 -4.18 -23.01
N ARG A 68 23.46 -3.51 -23.68
CA ARG A 68 24.91 -3.78 -23.60
C ARG A 68 25.70 -2.72 -22.85
N ARG A 69 25.04 -1.71 -22.28
CA ARG A 69 25.68 -0.64 -21.51
C ARG A 69 24.93 -0.46 -20.19
N PRO A 70 25.35 -1.15 -19.11
CA PRO A 70 24.54 -1.31 -17.90
C PRO A 70 24.24 0.01 -17.17
N ARG A 71 25.07 1.04 -17.41
CA ARG A 71 24.95 2.37 -16.82
C ARG A 71 24.42 3.41 -17.80
N THR A 72 24.02 3.03 -19.01
CA THR A 72 23.54 3.96 -20.03
C THR A 72 22.05 3.76 -20.27
N TYR A 73 21.32 4.86 -20.28
CA TYR A 73 19.88 4.91 -20.48
C TYR A 73 19.55 5.91 -21.58
N VAL A 74 18.34 5.80 -22.11
CA VAL A 74 17.71 6.81 -22.95
C VAL A 74 16.38 7.21 -22.32
N ALA A 75 16.12 8.51 -22.22
CA ALA A 75 14.83 9.02 -21.83
C ALA A 75 14.09 9.57 -23.05
N THR A 76 12.77 9.52 -23.01
CA THR A 76 11.87 10.07 -24.04
C THR A 76 10.84 10.99 -23.42
N VAL A 77 10.42 11.97 -24.22
CA VAL A 77 9.32 12.88 -23.91
C VAL A 77 8.36 12.84 -25.09
N ILE A 78 7.17 12.29 -24.87
CA ILE A 78 6.12 12.12 -25.86
C ILE A 78 4.97 13.08 -25.57
N ARG A 79 4.52 13.84 -26.57
CA ARG A 79 3.37 14.74 -26.41
C ARG A 79 2.08 13.95 -26.19
N ALA A 80 1.25 14.40 -25.25
CA ALA A 80 0.02 13.72 -24.88
C ALA A 80 -1.10 13.83 -25.93
N THR A 81 -1.03 14.71 -26.93
CA THR A 81 -2.09 14.88 -27.93
C THR A 81 -1.90 14.01 -29.17
N ASP A 82 -0.73 14.10 -29.79
CA ASP A 82 -0.41 13.47 -31.08
C ASP A 82 0.60 12.32 -30.96
N SER A 83 1.10 12.03 -29.76
CA SER A 83 2.17 11.04 -29.52
C SER A 83 3.49 11.36 -30.24
N THR A 84 3.73 12.62 -30.61
CA THR A 84 4.99 13.05 -31.21
C THR A 84 6.11 13.02 -30.18
N THR A 85 7.29 12.57 -30.60
CA THR A 85 8.51 12.61 -29.77
C THR A 85 9.03 14.03 -29.73
N MET A 86 8.85 14.72 -28.61
CA MET A 86 9.34 16.09 -28.42
C MET A 86 10.83 16.14 -28.15
N SER A 87 11.34 15.18 -27.38
CA SER A 87 12.75 15.14 -26.99
C SER A 87 13.16 13.73 -26.61
N ALA A 88 14.43 13.43 -26.81
CA ALA A 88 15.04 12.23 -26.30
C ALA A 88 16.53 12.48 -26.01
N ALA A 89 17.05 11.81 -24.99
CA ALA A 89 18.46 11.98 -24.61
C ALA A 89 19.03 10.69 -24.03
N SER A 90 20.26 10.35 -24.45
CA SER A 90 21.04 9.28 -23.83
C SER A 90 21.94 9.84 -22.74
N PHE A 91 22.00 9.18 -21.59
CA PHE A 91 22.78 9.61 -20.44
C PHE A 91 23.22 8.42 -19.58
N ALA A 92 24.14 8.67 -18.66
CA ALA A 92 24.57 7.67 -17.68
C ALA A 92 23.74 7.78 -16.39
N ALA A 93 23.31 6.64 -15.84
CA ALA A 93 22.61 6.54 -14.56
C ALA A 93 22.95 5.22 -13.85
N ASP A 94 22.87 5.20 -12.52
CA ASP A 94 23.19 4.01 -11.72
C ASP A 94 22.07 2.99 -11.71
N ASN A 95 20.82 3.45 -11.82
CA ASN A 95 19.64 2.61 -11.71
C ASN A 95 18.45 3.23 -12.46
N ALA A 96 17.38 2.45 -12.61
CA ALA A 96 16.16 2.88 -13.29
C ALA A 96 15.53 4.11 -12.63
N THR A 97 15.51 4.21 -11.29
CA THR A 97 14.91 5.38 -10.61
C THR A 97 15.60 6.68 -11.00
N GLN A 98 16.94 6.73 -11.03
CA GLN A 98 17.67 7.90 -11.51
C GLN A 98 17.38 8.21 -12.99
N ALA A 99 17.15 7.17 -13.81
CA ALA A 99 16.81 7.34 -15.21
C ALA A 99 15.41 7.92 -15.42
N GLU A 100 14.43 7.46 -14.65
CA GLU A 100 13.06 7.99 -14.67
C GLU A 100 12.98 9.44 -14.14
N GLU A 101 13.76 9.76 -13.11
CA GLU A 101 13.91 11.13 -12.64
C GLU A 101 14.46 12.05 -13.74
N ALA A 102 15.43 11.54 -14.50
CA ALA A 102 16.06 12.24 -15.60
C ALA A 102 15.11 12.41 -16.79
N ALA A 103 14.20 11.47 -17.04
CA ALA A 103 13.15 11.62 -18.05
C ALA A 103 12.18 12.77 -17.71
N SER A 104 11.77 12.86 -16.44
CA SER A 104 10.98 14.00 -15.95
C SER A 104 11.75 15.33 -16.06
N ALA A 105 13.05 15.33 -15.73
CA ALA A 105 13.90 16.51 -15.88
C ALA A 105 14.09 16.92 -17.36
N LEU A 106 14.20 15.94 -18.26
CA LEU A 106 14.28 16.19 -19.70
C LEU A 106 13.01 16.86 -20.20
N ALA A 107 11.83 16.43 -19.77
CA ALA A 107 10.57 17.10 -20.09
C ALA A 107 10.54 18.55 -19.60
N LEU A 108 10.94 18.80 -18.34
CA LEU A 108 11.07 20.15 -17.82
C LEU A 108 12.01 21.01 -18.68
N ARG A 109 13.10 20.46 -19.19
CA ARG A 109 14.02 21.20 -20.05
C ARG A 109 13.56 21.36 -21.50
N SER A 110 12.69 20.47 -22.00
CA SER A 110 12.39 20.37 -23.43
C SER A 110 11.61 21.57 -23.98
N ALA A 111 10.64 22.07 -23.21
CA ALA A 111 9.89 23.27 -23.60
C ALA A 111 9.34 24.02 -22.36
N PRO A 112 9.36 25.37 -22.36
CA PRO A 112 8.78 26.17 -21.28
C PRO A 112 7.25 26.05 -21.21
N THR A 113 6.60 25.67 -22.32
CA THR A 113 5.15 25.52 -22.42
C THR A 113 4.60 24.28 -21.72
N ILE A 114 5.43 23.31 -21.33
CA ILE A 114 4.98 22.07 -20.68
C ILE A 114 4.46 22.38 -19.27
N THR A 115 3.16 22.12 -19.03
CA THR A 115 2.49 22.32 -17.75
C THR A 115 2.19 21.01 -17.03
N THR A 116 2.20 19.87 -17.71
CA THR A 116 1.91 18.56 -17.10
C THR A 116 2.88 17.49 -17.59
N ILE A 117 3.46 16.75 -16.65
CA ILE A 117 4.31 15.58 -16.89
C ILE A 117 3.63 14.36 -16.29
N LEU A 118 3.37 13.36 -17.12
CA LEU A 118 2.81 12.06 -16.75
C LEU A 118 3.94 11.04 -16.75
N SER A 119 4.26 10.51 -15.58
CA SER A 119 5.30 9.48 -15.37
C SER A 119 4.69 8.31 -14.61
N ASP A 120 5.09 7.09 -14.95
CA ASP A 120 4.66 5.89 -14.23
C ASP A 120 5.62 5.43 -13.13
N ALA A 121 6.77 6.09 -13.01
CA ALA A 121 7.78 5.84 -12.01
C ALA A 121 7.44 6.45 -10.65
N LYS A 122 6.75 5.67 -9.79
CA LYS A 122 6.43 6.12 -8.42
C LYS A 122 7.65 6.59 -7.63
N SER A 123 8.79 5.92 -7.77
CA SER A 123 10.00 6.26 -7.02
C SER A 123 10.54 7.64 -7.41
N ALA A 124 10.53 7.97 -8.70
CA ALA A 124 10.90 9.29 -9.19
C ALA A 124 9.96 10.37 -8.62
N ILE A 125 8.64 10.14 -8.65
CA ILE A 125 7.63 11.08 -8.12
C ILE A 125 7.83 11.33 -6.63
N VAL A 126 8.10 10.29 -5.84
CA VAL A 126 8.42 10.41 -4.41
C VAL A 126 9.70 11.19 -4.16
N ASN A 127 10.70 11.06 -5.03
CA ASN A 127 11.96 11.77 -4.89
C ASN A 127 11.80 13.26 -5.25
N TYR A 128 11.07 13.58 -6.31
CA TYR A 128 10.67 14.95 -6.62
C TYR A 128 9.84 15.59 -5.49
N SER A 129 8.90 14.85 -4.86
CA SER A 129 8.12 15.41 -3.75
C SER A 129 8.97 15.72 -2.51
N LYS A 130 10.12 15.05 -2.36
CA LYS A 130 11.15 15.33 -1.35
C LYS A 130 12.16 16.42 -1.79
N SER A 131 11.95 17.06 -2.95
CA SER A 131 12.87 18.05 -3.52
C SER A 131 14.30 17.52 -3.69
N SER A 132 14.44 16.24 -4.01
CA SER A 132 15.72 15.55 -4.08
C SER A 132 15.73 14.58 -5.25
N VAL A 133 16.70 14.70 -6.15
CA VAL A 133 16.79 13.88 -7.37
C VAL A 133 18.20 13.33 -7.55
N GLY A 134 18.35 12.32 -8.39
CA GLY A 134 19.63 11.75 -8.75
C GLY A 134 20.51 12.70 -9.58
N PRO A 135 21.82 12.41 -9.69
CA PRO A 135 22.76 13.24 -10.44
C PRO A 135 22.38 13.50 -11.91
N PRO A 136 21.84 12.52 -12.67
CA PRO A 136 21.48 12.75 -14.08
C PRO A 136 20.35 13.76 -14.23
N ALA A 137 19.29 13.64 -13.43
CA ALA A 137 18.19 14.59 -13.40
C ALA A 137 18.66 15.99 -13.00
N HIS A 138 19.48 16.09 -11.95
CA HIS A 138 20.05 17.37 -11.53
C HIS A 138 20.89 18.04 -12.62
N ARG A 139 21.59 17.26 -13.47
CA ARG A 139 22.34 17.80 -14.63
C ARG A 139 21.42 18.35 -15.72
N PHE A 140 20.29 17.69 -15.99
CA PHE A 140 19.32 18.20 -16.96
C PHE A 140 18.70 19.54 -16.52
N LEU A 141 18.55 19.74 -15.22
CA LEU A 141 17.95 20.93 -14.62
C LEU A 141 18.92 22.13 -14.50
N ARG A 142 20.18 22.01 -14.94
CA ARG A 142 21.23 23.04 -14.73
C ARG A 142 21.86 23.53 -16.05
N PRO A 143 22.02 24.86 -16.27
CA PRO A 143 21.16 25.94 -15.78
C PRO A 143 19.90 25.98 -16.65
N LEU A 144 18.72 25.76 -16.07
CA LEU A 144 17.50 26.11 -16.79
C LEU A 144 17.55 27.63 -17.08
N PRO A 145 17.46 28.06 -18.34
CA PRO A 145 17.45 29.48 -18.70
C PRO A 145 16.18 30.12 -18.14
N ASP A 146 16.36 31.06 -17.20
CA ASP A 146 15.34 31.76 -16.43
C ASP A 146 14.23 30.89 -15.80
N PRO A 147 13.65 31.31 -14.67
CA PRO A 147 12.54 30.58 -14.10
C PRO A 147 11.41 30.47 -15.15
N LYS A 148 10.96 29.25 -15.44
CA LYS A 148 9.71 29.09 -16.20
C LYS A 148 8.63 29.88 -15.48
N THR A 149 7.90 30.71 -16.21
CA THR A 149 6.75 31.45 -15.65
C THR A 149 5.64 30.50 -15.21
N ASN A 150 5.60 29.30 -15.79
CA ASN A 150 4.52 28.35 -15.59
C ASN A 150 4.93 27.23 -14.64
N THR A 151 4.07 26.96 -13.67
CA THR A 151 4.14 25.78 -12.81
C THR A 151 3.91 24.51 -13.64
N THR A 152 4.75 23.50 -13.46
CA THR A 152 4.60 22.18 -14.08
C THR A 152 4.13 21.16 -13.04
N HIS A 153 3.03 20.46 -13.33
CA HIS A 153 2.50 19.38 -12.52
C HIS A 153 3.13 18.04 -12.87
N LEU A 154 3.76 17.38 -11.89
CA LEU A 154 4.23 16.01 -12.02
C LEU A 154 3.17 15.05 -11.46
N ARG A 155 2.66 14.18 -12.34
CA ARG A 155 1.53 13.29 -12.06
C ARG A 155 1.87 11.82 -12.30
N TRP A 156 1.45 10.97 -11.38
CA TRP A 156 1.61 9.52 -11.54
C TRP A 156 0.57 8.90 -12.46
N PHE A 157 1.04 8.25 -13.52
CA PHE A 157 0.28 7.43 -14.44
C PHE A 157 0.50 5.93 -14.14
N PRO A 158 -0.52 5.06 -14.14
CA PRO A 158 -0.30 3.65 -13.86
C PRO A 158 0.47 2.93 -14.98
N ALA A 159 1.63 2.35 -14.65
CA ALA A 159 2.40 1.49 -15.55
C ALA A 159 1.61 0.25 -15.98
N HIS A 160 1.92 -0.26 -17.17
CA HIS A 160 1.51 -1.58 -17.68
C HIS A 160 0.00 -1.86 -17.66
N VAL A 161 -0.81 -0.82 -17.82
CA VAL A 161 -2.27 -0.98 -17.98
C VAL A 161 -2.59 -1.63 -19.33
N GLY A 162 -1.68 -1.55 -20.31
CA GLY A 162 -1.91 -2.06 -21.65
C GLY A 162 -3.02 -1.28 -22.36
N LEU A 163 -4.01 -1.99 -22.91
CA LEU A 163 -5.15 -1.37 -23.57
C LEU A 163 -6.09 -0.74 -22.55
N ILE A 164 -6.41 0.54 -22.75
CA ILE A 164 -7.37 1.27 -21.94
C ILE A 164 -8.78 1.06 -22.55
N PRO A 165 -9.77 0.61 -21.76
CA PRO A 165 -11.15 0.46 -22.24
C PRO A 165 -11.72 1.76 -22.80
N GLY A 166 -12.55 1.65 -23.84
CA GLY A 166 -13.15 2.81 -24.52
C GLY A 166 -12.31 3.36 -25.67
N GLY A 167 -11.28 2.64 -26.13
CA GLY A 167 -10.47 3.02 -27.30
C GLY A 167 -9.51 4.18 -27.04
N VAL A 168 -9.31 4.57 -25.78
CA VAL A 168 -8.42 5.66 -25.40
C VAL A 168 -6.97 5.21 -25.59
N ALA A 169 -6.19 6.00 -26.32
CA ALA A 169 -4.79 5.68 -26.60
C ALA A 169 -3.94 5.77 -25.31
N ASN A 170 -3.30 4.65 -24.95
CA ASN A 170 -2.34 4.62 -23.85
C ASN A 170 -0.96 5.11 -24.33
N ARG A 171 -0.74 6.42 -24.22
CA ARG A 171 0.51 7.07 -24.66
C ARG A 171 1.68 6.82 -23.71
N ASN A 172 1.45 6.32 -22.50
CA ASN A 172 2.52 5.85 -21.61
C ASN A 172 3.26 4.65 -22.22
N GLU A 173 2.53 3.67 -22.73
CA GLU A 173 3.12 2.52 -23.45
C GLU A 173 3.87 2.96 -24.71
N LYS A 174 3.43 4.06 -25.35
CA LYS A 174 4.14 4.63 -26.49
C LYS A 174 5.46 5.27 -26.07
N ALA A 175 5.51 6.00 -24.96
CA ALA A 175 6.76 6.56 -24.42
C ALA A 175 7.78 5.47 -24.12
N ASP A 176 7.32 4.39 -23.47
CA ASP A 176 8.12 3.20 -23.17
C ASP A 176 8.60 2.46 -24.42
N ALA A 177 7.72 2.26 -25.41
CA ALA A 177 8.10 1.65 -26.69
C ALA A 177 9.17 2.48 -27.42
N VAL A 178 8.98 3.80 -27.50
CA VAL A 178 9.94 4.70 -28.16
C VAL A 178 11.27 4.69 -27.40
N ALA A 179 11.27 4.76 -26.07
CA ALA A 179 12.50 4.71 -25.29
C ALA A 179 13.30 3.45 -25.58
N ARG A 180 12.65 2.29 -25.60
CA ARG A 180 13.31 1.02 -25.96
C ARG A 180 13.81 1.01 -27.39
N GLU A 181 13.03 1.49 -28.35
CA GLU A 181 13.45 1.60 -29.74
C GLU A 181 14.75 2.41 -29.88
N LEU A 182 14.88 3.52 -29.15
CA LEU A 182 16.08 4.36 -29.15
C LEU A 182 17.33 3.66 -28.59
N THR A 183 17.17 2.64 -27.74
CA THR A 183 18.32 1.87 -27.23
C THR A 183 19.02 1.06 -28.33
N HIS A 184 18.35 0.81 -29.45
CA HIS A 184 18.91 0.09 -30.59
C HIS A 184 19.73 0.99 -31.54
N ARG A 185 19.59 2.33 -31.43
CA ARG A 185 20.30 3.29 -32.31
C ARG A 185 21.82 3.32 -32.14
N ALA A 186 22.35 2.80 -31.03
CA ALA A 186 23.79 2.81 -30.74
C ALA A 186 24.42 1.40 -30.72
N ALA A 187 23.78 0.40 -31.34
CA ALA A 187 24.49 -0.85 -31.62
C ALA A 187 25.64 -0.50 -32.58
N PRO A 188 26.92 -0.77 -32.23
CA PRO A 188 27.99 -0.61 -33.20
C PRO A 188 27.62 -1.46 -34.42
N PRO A 189 27.81 -0.94 -35.64
CA PRO A 189 27.61 -1.76 -36.84
C PRO A 189 28.42 -3.02 -36.62
N ARG A 190 27.77 -4.19 -36.76
CA ARG A 190 28.54 -5.40 -36.96
C ARG A 190 29.40 -5.10 -38.18
N LEU A 191 30.71 -5.09 -38.02
CA LEU A 191 31.59 -5.43 -39.13
C LEU A 191 31.26 -6.90 -39.46
N SER A 192 30.16 -7.08 -40.18
CA SER A 192 29.81 -8.34 -40.80
C SER A 192 30.78 -8.50 -41.96
N ASN A 193 31.83 -9.29 -41.74
CA ASN A 193 32.31 -10.34 -42.64
C ASN A 193 33.74 -10.74 -42.27
N THR A 194 33.88 -11.65 -41.30
CA THR A 194 34.91 -12.71 -41.22
C THR A 194 34.80 -13.44 -39.87
N ALA A 195 33.67 -14.10 -39.62
CA ALA A 195 33.58 -15.05 -38.49
C ALA A 195 32.64 -16.21 -38.84
N ARG A 196 32.74 -16.71 -40.08
CA ARG A 196 32.09 -17.94 -40.53
C ARG A 196 33.05 -19.15 -40.55
N ALA A 197 34.17 -19.04 -39.81
CA ALA A 197 35.26 -20.03 -39.83
C ALA A 197 35.78 -20.44 -38.44
N ALA A 198 35.13 -20.05 -37.34
CA ALA A 198 35.44 -20.60 -36.03
C ALA A 198 34.12 -21.05 -35.40
N GLY A 199 34.00 -22.36 -35.15
CA GLY A 199 32.83 -22.95 -34.49
C GLY A 199 32.64 -22.35 -33.11
N TYR A 200 31.78 -21.33 -33.02
CA TYR A 200 31.30 -20.75 -31.78
C TYR A 200 29.92 -21.34 -31.51
N ASP A 201 29.93 -22.31 -30.62
CA ASP A 201 28.83 -22.90 -29.88
C ASP A 201 27.98 -21.83 -29.17
N GLY A 202 26.68 -21.86 -29.46
CA GLY A 202 25.71 -20.84 -29.09
C GLY A 202 25.25 -20.90 -27.64
N GLU A 203 26.10 -20.49 -26.69
CA GLU A 203 25.71 -20.33 -25.28
C GLU A 203 25.26 -18.89 -24.91
N GLY A 204 25.48 -17.91 -25.78
CA GLY A 204 25.23 -16.48 -25.49
C GLY A 204 23.76 -16.01 -25.52
N ASP A 205 22.88 -16.73 -26.22
CA ASP A 205 21.49 -16.29 -26.43
C ASP A 205 20.55 -16.65 -25.26
N GLU A 206 20.82 -17.77 -24.57
CA GLU A 206 19.98 -18.23 -23.47
C GLU A 206 20.17 -17.38 -22.21
N GLU A 207 21.41 -16.98 -21.90
CA GLU A 207 21.70 -16.11 -20.75
C GLU A 207 21.16 -14.69 -20.98
N GLN A 208 21.23 -14.18 -22.21
CA GLN A 208 20.65 -12.89 -22.58
C GLN A 208 19.12 -12.93 -22.49
N GLY A 209 18.49 -14.05 -22.92
CA GLY A 209 17.07 -14.29 -22.76
C GLY A 209 16.63 -14.40 -21.29
N LYS A 210 17.43 -15.05 -20.43
CA LYS A 210 17.19 -15.13 -18.98
C LYS A 210 17.26 -13.75 -18.32
N ARG A 211 18.29 -12.95 -18.62
CA ARG A 211 18.44 -11.57 -18.12
C ARG A 211 17.28 -10.67 -18.56
N GLN A 212 16.85 -10.77 -19.82
CA GLN A 212 15.71 -10.00 -20.33
C GLN A 212 14.38 -10.44 -19.68
N ARG A 213 14.17 -11.74 -19.45
CA ARG A 213 13.00 -12.25 -18.72
C ARG A 213 12.99 -11.80 -17.26
N GLU A 214 14.15 -11.81 -16.60
CA GLU A 214 14.27 -11.33 -15.21
C GLU A 214 14.07 -9.82 -15.11
N GLU A 215 14.61 -9.04 -16.06
CA GLU A 215 14.38 -7.60 -16.14
C GLU A 215 12.90 -7.27 -16.42
N ARG A 216 12.23 -8.03 -17.30
CA ARG A 216 10.77 -7.97 -17.47
C ARG A 216 10.05 -8.26 -16.16
N ARG A 217 10.39 -9.35 -15.46
CA ARG A 217 9.79 -9.70 -14.16
C ARG A 217 10.01 -8.62 -13.10
N ARG A 218 11.18 -7.98 -13.08
CA ARG A 218 11.47 -6.85 -12.17
C ARG A 218 10.70 -5.59 -12.56
N ARG A 219 10.45 -5.37 -13.85
CA ARG A 219 9.66 -4.24 -14.36
C ARG A 219 8.16 -4.40 -14.10
N ASP A 220 7.65 -5.63 -14.21
CA ASP A 220 6.26 -5.97 -13.87
C ASP A 220 5.95 -5.77 -12.37
N TYR A 221 6.99 -5.72 -11.52
CA TYR A 221 6.88 -5.43 -10.09
C TYR A 221 7.04 -3.94 -9.81
N GLU A 222 5.91 -3.24 -9.71
CA GLU A 222 5.91 -1.87 -9.20
C GLU A 222 6.35 -1.86 -7.72
N PRO A 223 7.42 -1.14 -7.34
CA PRO A 223 7.92 -1.16 -5.97
C PRO A 223 6.88 -0.64 -4.98
N LEU A 224 6.61 -1.39 -3.91
CA LEU A 224 5.81 -0.92 -2.78
C LEU A 224 6.68 0.03 -1.95
N LEU A 225 6.47 1.35 -2.10
CA LEU A 225 7.33 2.37 -1.48
C LEU A 225 6.92 2.72 -0.05
N GLU A 226 5.61 2.69 0.26
CA GLU A 226 5.11 3.06 1.58
C GLU A 226 5.06 1.86 2.52
N TYR A 227 5.46 2.06 3.79
CA TYR A 227 5.38 1.03 4.83
C TYR A 227 3.96 0.45 4.97
N GLY A 228 2.93 1.30 4.87
CA GLY A 228 1.53 0.87 4.91
C GLY A 228 1.16 -0.06 3.75
N ASP A 229 1.67 0.22 2.55
CA ASP A 229 1.44 -0.62 1.36
C ASP A 229 2.17 -1.97 1.48
N ILE A 230 3.39 -1.97 2.04
CA ILE A 230 4.15 -3.19 2.35
C ILE A 230 3.40 -4.05 3.37
N LEU A 231 2.95 -3.46 4.48
CA LEU A 231 2.17 -4.16 5.49
C LEU A 231 0.86 -4.71 4.92
N ARG A 232 0.14 -3.90 4.13
CA ARG A 232 -1.09 -4.34 3.47
C ARG A 232 -0.81 -5.50 2.52
N TYR A 233 0.27 -5.45 1.76
CA TYR A 233 0.70 -6.53 0.87
C TYR A 233 0.85 -7.85 1.62
N TYR A 234 1.65 -7.87 2.70
CA TYR A 234 1.86 -9.06 3.50
C TYR A 234 0.60 -9.51 4.25
N LYS A 235 -0.21 -8.57 4.75
CA LYS A 235 -1.48 -8.88 5.43
C LYS A 235 -2.46 -9.58 4.49
N GLU A 236 -2.60 -9.05 3.28
CA GLU A 236 -3.48 -9.60 2.24
C GLU A 236 -2.93 -10.92 1.68
N GLN A 237 -1.62 -11.09 1.53
CA GLN A 237 -1.01 -12.36 1.11
C GLN A 237 -1.27 -13.47 2.14
N ARG A 238 -1.28 -13.13 3.43
CA ARG A 238 -1.61 -14.06 4.52
C ARG A 238 -3.11 -14.15 4.81
N ARG A 239 -3.95 -13.43 4.06
CA ARG A 239 -5.40 -13.41 4.30
C ARG A 239 -6.03 -14.68 3.73
N THR A 240 -6.22 -15.68 4.57
CA THR A 240 -6.90 -16.94 4.22
C THR A 240 -8.43 -16.86 4.28
N GLN A 241 -8.95 -15.84 4.96
CA GLN A 241 -10.39 -15.67 5.23
C GLN A 241 -10.86 -14.31 4.72
N PRO A 242 -12.04 -14.20 4.10
CA PRO A 242 -12.53 -12.94 3.54
C PRO A 242 -12.66 -11.84 4.61
N PRO A 243 -12.59 -10.56 4.23
CA PRO A 243 -12.94 -9.47 5.14
C PRO A 243 -14.42 -9.60 5.55
N PRO A 244 -14.80 -9.11 6.73
CA PRO A 244 -16.20 -9.11 7.13
C PRO A 244 -17.02 -8.19 6.21
N HIS A 245 -18.30 -8.51 6.03
CA HIS A 245 -19.21 -7.70 5.23
C HIS A 245 -19.34 -6.28 5.85
N PRO A 246 -19.35 -5.20 5.04
CA PRO A 246 -19.37 -3.83 5.55
C PRO A 246 -20.61 -3.49 6.38
N GLY A 247 -21.71 -4.23 6.20
CA GLY A 247 -22.93 -4.07 7.00
C GLY A 247 -22.85 -4.65 8.43
N LEU A 248 -21.79 -5.39 8.78
CA LEU A 248 -21.63 -5.93 10.14
C LEU A 248 -21.06 -4.88 11.08
N ASN A 249 -21.64 -4.77 12.27
CA ASN A 249 -21.09 -3.94 13.34
C ASN A 249 -19.78 -4.54 13.89
N ARG A 250 -19.03 -3.78 14.71
CA ARG A 250 -17.71 -4.22 15.18
C ARG A 250 -17.76 -5.54 15.95
N HIS A 251 -18.79 -5.74 16.77
CA HIS A 251 -18.96 -6.95 17.56
C HIS A 251 -19.20 -8.17 16.66
N GLU A 252 -20.08 -8.05 15.68
CA GLU A 252 -20.37 -9.09 14.68
C GLU A 252 -19.14 -9.42 13.82
N GLN A 253 -18.36 -8.41 13.43
CA GLN A 253 -17.11 -8.63 12.70
C GLN A 253 -16.11 -9.46 13.50
N VAL A 254 -16.00 -9.20 14.81
CA VAL A 254 -15.13 -9.95 15.73
C VAL A 254 -15.65 -11.37 15.90
N LEU A 255 -16.96 -11.53 16.14
CA LEU A 255 -17.60 -12.84 16.28
C LEU A 255 -17.43 -13.67 15.01
N LEU A 256 -17.67 -13.09 13.82
CA LEU A 256 -17.45 -13.75 12.54
C LEU A 256 -15.99 -14.21 12.40
N ARG A 257 -15.02 -13.36 12.80
CA ARG A 257 -13.61 -13.74 12.75
C ARG A 257 -13.32 -14.91 13.69
N GLN A 258 -13.87 -14.90 14.90
CA GLN A 258 -13.72 -15.98 15.87
C GLN A 258 -14.37 -17.28 15.39
N LEU A 259 -15.53 -17.20 14.72
CA LEU A 259 -16.18 -18.35 14.08
C LEU A 259 -15.31 -18.92 12.95
N GLN A 260 -14.80 -18.06 12.06
CA GLN A 260 -13.92 -18.46 10.95
C GLN A 260 -12.63 -19.13 11.43
N THR A 261 -12.07 -18.69 12.55
CA THR A 261 -10.83 -19.26 13.12
C THR A 261 -11.08 -20.32 14.18
N ARG A 262 -12.34 -20.65 14.49
CA ARG A 262 -12.75 -21.58 15.56
C ARG A 262 -12.20 -21.20 16.95
N THR A 263 -12.14 -19.90 17.22
CA THR A 263 -11.63 -19.32 18.49
C THR A 263 -12.74 -18.67 19.35
N VAL A 264 -14.01 -18.82 18.97
CA VAL A 264 -15.12 -18.33 19.77
C VAL A 264 -15.17 -19.05 21.12
N ILE A 265 -15.40 -18.30 22.19
CA ILE A 265 -15.48 -18.84 23.55
C ILE A 265 -16.84 -19.52 23.72
N THR A 266 -16.91 -20.83 23.51
CA THR A 266 -18.08 -21.64 23.83
C THR A 266 -18.03 -22.09 25.30
N PRO A 267 -19.14 -22.52 25.94
CA PRO A 267 -19.10 -22.99 27.32
C PRO A 267 -18.09 -24.13 27.54
N ALA A 268 -17.95 -25.02 26.56
CA ALA A 268 -16.92 -26.06 26.60
C ALA A 268 -15.50 -25.49 26.65
N LEU A 269 -15.20 -24.43 25.90
CA LEU A 269 -13.89 -23.76 25.92
C LEU A 269 -13.72 -22.87 27.18
N ALA A 270 -14.79 -22.18 27.60
CA ALA A 270 -14.80 -21.26 28.72
C ALA A 270 -14.46 -21.95 30.04
N ARG A 271 -14.91 -23.20 30.26
CA ARG A 271 -14.53 -24.01 31.42
C ARG A 271 -13.02 -24.25 31.49
N TYR A 272 -12.36 -24.48 30.35
CA TYR A 272 -10.90 -24.67 30.33
C TYR A 272 -10.13 -23.36 30.54
N VAL A 273 -10.61 -22.27 29.96
CA VAL A 273 -9.93 -20.96 30.03
C VAL A 273 -10.14 -20.28 31.39
N CYS A 274 -11.32 -20.41 32.00
CA CYS A 274 -11.72 -19.74 33.23
C CYS A 274 -12.55 -20.68 34.13
N PRO A 275 -11.96 -21.75 34.69
CA PRO A 275 -12.69 -22.76 35.46
C PRO A 275 -13.37 -22.22 36.73
N GLY A 276 -12.83 -21.16 37.33
CA GLY A 276 -13.43 -20.52 38.50
C GLY A 276 -14.77 -19.82 38.22
N ARG A 277 -15.00 -19.40 36.96
CA ARG A 277 -16.21 -18.67 36.53
C ARG A 277 -17.18 -19.54 35.75
N PHE A 278 -16.68 -20.50 34.96
CA PHE A 278 -17.49 -21.38 34.12
C PHE A 278 -17.32 -22.82 34.56
N LYS A 279 -18.28 -23.33 35.34
CA LYS A 279 -18.23 -24.69 35.90
C LYS A 279 -18.78 -25.74 34.94
N ASP A 280 -19.76 -25.37 34.12
CA ASP A 280 -20.40 -26.28 33.18
C ASP A 280 -19.89 -26.13 31.75
N TYR A 281 -19.84 -27.25 31.05
CA TYR A 281 -19.43 -27.36 29.64
C TYR A 281 -20.55 -27.92 28.76
N MET A 282 -21.73 -28.13 29.33
CA MET A 282 -22.89 -28.72 28.68
C MET A 282 -23.71 -27.65 27.97
N CYS A 283 -24.41 -28.04 26.91
CA CYS A 283 -25.37 -27.17 26.26
C CYS A 283 -26.61 -27.00 27.16
N SER A 284 -27.03 -25.75 27.40
CA SER A 284 -28.23 -25.45 28.20
C SER A 284 -29.52 -25.90 27.53
N GLU A 285 -29.56 -25.84 26.20
CA GLU A 285 -30.75 -26.13 25.38
C GLU A 285 -30.94 -27.63 25.13
N CYS A 286 -29.85 -28.36 24.87
CA CYS A 286 -29.90 -29.81 24.59
C CYS A 286 -29.74 -30.68 25.84
N ALA A 287 -29.88 -30.09 27.02
CA ALA A 287 -29.60 -30.62 28.36
C ALA A 287 -29.11 -32.08 28.45
N ILE A 288 -27.93 -32.25 29.06
CA ILE A 288 -27.35 -33.51 29.59
C ILE A 288 -26.53 -34.37 28.61
N VAL A 289 -26.77 -34.38 27.30
CA VAL A 289 -26.04 -35.33 26.41
C VAL A 289 -24.86 -34.71 25.65
N ASN A 290 -24.92 -33.42 25.33
CA ASN A 290 -23.96 -32.81 24.41
C ASN A 290 -23.07 -31.74 25.04
N ARG A 291 -21.75 -31.87 24.81
CA ARG A 291 -20.78 -30.79 25.10
C ARG A 291 -21.07 -29.59 24.20
N ALA A 292 -21.09 -28.39 24.79
CA ALA A 292 -21.31 -27.13 24.09
C ALA A 292 -20.06 -26.69 23.30
N THR A 293 -19.67 -27.49 22.32
CA THR A 293 -18.63 -27.18 21.34
C THR A 293 -19.19 -26.29 20.24
N LEU A 294 -18.31 -25.60 19.50
CA LEU A 294 -18.74 -24.76 18.39
C LEU A 294 -19.51 -25.55 17.32
N SER A 295 -19.06 -26.76 17.00
CA SER A 295 -19.74 -27.62 16.01
C SER A 295 -21.15 -27.96 16.47
N HIS A 296 -21.32 -28.33 17.74
CA HIS A 296 -22.62 -28.65 18.31
C HIS A 296 -23.57 -27.45 18.24
N ILE A 297 -23.13 -26.28 18.68
CA ILE A 297 -23.96 -25.06 18.69
C ILE A 297 -24.40 -24.68 17.27
N LEU A 298 -23.54 -24.82 16.26
CA LEU A 298 -23.86 -24.46 14.88
C LEU A 298 -24.71 -25.52 14.13
N GLN A 299 -24.64 -26.80 14.53
CA GLN A 299 -25.29 -27.92 13.83
C GLN A 299 -26.57 -28.41 14.51
N ALA A 300 -26.59 -28.53 15.84
CA ALA A 300 -27.68 -29.19 16.57
C ALA A 300 -28.94 -28.33 16.70
N HIS A 301 -28.81 -27.00 16.82
CA HIS A 301 -29.98 -26.10 16.90
C HIS A 301 -30.64 -25.81 15.54
N ARG A 302 -30.23 -26.51 14.47
CA ARG A 302 -30.90 -26.45 13.17
C ARG A 302 -32.06 -27.45 13.04
N HIS A 303 -32.16 -28.41 13.96
CA HIS A 303 -33.26 -29.37 14.05
C HIS A 303 -33.87 -29.29 15.46
N HIS A 304 -35.08 -28.75 15.57
CA HIS A 304 -35.87 -28.84 16.80
C HIS A 304 -36.10 -30.32 17.16
N PRO A 305 -35.90 -30.74 18.42
CA PRO A 305 -36.22 -32.08 18.86
C PRO A 305 -37.71 -32.12 19.28
N ASP A 306 -38.63 -32.09 18.32
CA ASP A 306 -40.05 -32.40 18.61
C ASP A 306 -40.36 -33.90 18.49
N GLU A 307 -39.37 -34.75 18.26
CA GLU A 307 -39.61 -36.18 18.05
C GLU A 307 -38.75 -37.11 18.91
N GLN A 308 -38.67 -36.93 20.23
CA GLN A 308 -38.38 -38.07 21.12
C GLN A 308 -39.05 -37.93 22.51
N GLY A 309 -40.07 -38.76 22.72
CA GLY A 309 -40.30 -39.39 24.03
C GLY A 309 -41.12 -38.61 25.04
N GLY A 310 -42.42 -38.94 25.12
CA GLY A 310 -43.27 -38.58 26.24
C GLY A 310 -42.66 -39.04 27.58
N GLY A 311 -42.48 -38.10 28.48
CA GLY A 311 -42.10 -38.33 29.87
C GLY A 311 -42.39 -37.06 30.66
N ARG A 312 -43.48 -37.06 31.42
CA ARG A 312 -43.86 -35.97 32.35
C ARG A 312 -42.66 -35.54 33.19
N VAL A 313 -42.34 -34.24 33.19
CA VAL A 313 -41.49 -33.63 34.22
C VAL A 313 -42.28 -32.51 34.89
N ASN A 314 -42.32 -32.61 36.22
CA ASN A 314 -42.90 -31.64 37.15
C ASN A 314 -42.45 -30.21 36.83
N THR A 315 -43.41 -29.29 36.80
CA THR A 315 -43.18 -27.85 36.87
C THR A 315 -42.65 -27.49 38.27
N GLY A 316 -41.33 -27.52 38.43
CA GLY A 316 -40.64 -26.86 39.54
C GLY A 316 -40.13 -25.49 39.07
N ALA A 317 -40.61 -24.43 39.71
CA ALA A 317 -40.36 -23.04 39.38
C ALA A 317 -38.86 -22.72 39.15
N VAL A 318 -38.56 -22.15 37.98
CA VAL A 318 -37.32 -21.42 37.73
C VAL A 318 -37.38 -20.12 38.54
N ARG A 319 -36.47 -19.96 39.51
CA ARG A 319 -36.22 -18.68 40.16
C ARG A 319 -35.28 -17.87 39.28
N ASP A 320 -35.72 -16.68 38.89
CA ASP A 320 -34.86 -15.62 38.35
C ASP A 320 -33.69 -15.35 39.31
N PRO A 321 -32.45 -15.20 38.84
CA PRO A 321 -31.41 -14.57 39.64
C PRO A 321 -31.66 -13.06 39.62
N GLN A 322 -32.42 -12.58 40.60
CA GLN A 322 -32.47 -11.17 40.96
C GLN A 322 -31.07 -10.68 41.33
N CYS A 323 -30.65 -9.62 40.66
CA CYS A 323 -29.63 -8.70 41.15
C CYS A 323 -30.08 -8.15 42.52
N CYS A 324 -29.18 -8.16 43.52
CA CYS A 324 -29.31 -7.32 44.70
C CYS A 324 -27.94 -6.74 45.10
N ASP A 325 -27.81 -5.47 44.71
CA ASP A 325 -27.34 -4.29 45.45
C ASP A 325 -26.65 -4.42 46.83
N THR A 326 -25.59 -3.59 46.94
CA THR A 326 -25.03 -2.76 48.04
C THR A 326 -25.39 -2.99 49.53
N PRO A 327 -24.48 -2.60 50.46
CA PRO A 327 -24.46 -3.06 51.85
C PRO A 327 -25.27 -2.17 52.79
N ASN A 328 -25.82 -2.76 53.86
CA ASN A 328 -26.41 -2.02 54.98
C ASN A 328 -25.55 -2.21 56.25
N PRO A 329 -25.42 -1.16 57.09
CA PRO A 329 -24.54 -1.09 58.25
C PRO A 329 -25.22 -1.75 59.46
N ASP A 330 -24.53 -1.71 60.61
CA ASP A 330 -24.92 -2.25 61.92
C ASP A 330 -24.27 -3.58 62.29
N THR A 331 -22.95 -3.54 62.48
CA THR A 331 -22.30 -4.24 63.59
C THR A 331 -21.16 -3.37 64.11
N ALA A 332 -21.47 -2.54 65.11
CA ALA A 332 -20.48 -1.93 65.98
C ALA A 332 -20.31 -2.81 67.23
N ASP A 333 -19.09 -2.77 67.76
CA ASP A 333 -18.61 -3.27 69.06
C ASP A 333 -18.19 -4.75 69.19
N ALA A 334 -16.89 -4.97 68.93
CA ALA A 334 -16.00 -5.55 69.93
C ALA A 334 -14.55 -5.06 69.74
N CYS A 335 -13.93 -4.67 70.84
CA CYS A 335 -12.72 -3.88 70.99
C CYS A 335 -11.37 -4.59 70.72
N ALA A 336 -10.39 -3.75 70.32
CA ALA A 336 -9.02 -3.63 70.83
C ALA A 336 -8.01 -4.80 70.75
N ASN A 337 -6.97 -4.60 69.92
CA ASN A 337 -5.54 -4.44 70.30
C ASN A 337 -4.70 -4.41 68.99
N ALA A 338 -4.05 -3.28 68.66
CA ALA A 338 -2.59 -3.03 68.71
C ALA A 338 -1.79 -3.92 67.71
N GLU A 339 -0.92 -3.47 66.80
CA GLU A 339 0.07 -2.37 66.71
C GLU A 339 0.24 -1.97 65.22
N CYS A 340 0.28 -0.70 64.82
CA CYS A 340 1.43 0.22 64.77
C CYS A 340 2.59 -0.20 63.84
N ALA A 341 2.65 0.40 62.64
CA ALA A 341 3.87 0.91 62.02
C ALA A 341 3.53 1.85 60.85
N SER A 342 3.80 3.13 61.08
CA SER A 342 3.92 4.25 60.13
C SER A 342 5.05 3.99 59.12
N ASP A 343 5.04 4.51 57.89
CA ASP A 343 5.48 5.85 57.46
C ASP A 343 5.52 5.75 55.91
N THR A 344 5.24 6.72 55.05
CA THR A 344 5.19 8.18 55.11
C THR A 344 4.35 8.67 53.93
N CYS A 345 3.58 9.72 54.19
CA CYS A 345 2.89 10.52 53.18
C CYS A 345 3.88 11.47 52.50
N GLU A 346 3.61 11.84 51.25
CA GLU A 346 3.63 13.26 50.87
C GLU A 346 2.64 13.52 49.73
N ASN A 347 1.63 14.30 50.08
CA ASN A 347 0.61 14.89 49.24
C ASN A 347 1.18 16.19 48.65
N THR A 348 0.80 16.55 47.42
CA THR A 348 0.37 17.94 47.16
C THR A 348 -0.42 18.10 45.84
N THR A 349 -1.72 18.40 46.04
CA THR A 349 -2.55 19.40 45.34
C THR A 349 -2.85 19.28 43.83
N SER A 350 -4.03 18.71 43.57
CA SER A 350 -5.21 19.33 42.93
C SER A 350 -5.05 20.71 42.27
N ALA A 351 -5.49 20.82 41.01
CA ALA A 351 -6.47 21.83 40.60
C ALA A 351 -7.16 21.45 39.28
N ASN A 352 -8.47 21.23 39.37
CA ASN A 352 -9.43 21.25 38.28
C ASN A 352 -9.42 22.59 37.55
N THR A 353 -9.56 22.58 36.21
CA THR A 353 -10.56 23.42 35.52
C THR A 353 -10.79 22.91 34.09
N THR A 354 -12.04 22.59 33.78
CA THR A 354 -12.58 22.33 32.44
C THR A 354 -13.12 23.66 31.83
N PRO A 355 -13.84 23.67 30.70
CA PRO A 355 -13.39 24.27 29.45
C PRO A 355 -14.14 25.56 29.13
N THR A 356 -13.68 26.33 28.14
CA THR A 356 -14.57 27.28 27.46
C THR A 356 -14.22 27.39 26.00
N ASP A 357 -15.28 27.20 25.23
CA ASP A 357 -15.45 27.29 23.80
C ASP A 357 -15.49 28.78 23.36
N ILE A 358 -15.57 28.98 22.04
CA ILE A 358 -16.11 30.17 21.33
C ILE A 358 -15.11 31.04 20.52
N HIS A 359 -15.25 30.85 19.19
CA HIS A 359 -15.25 31.80 18.06
C HIS A 359 -13.98 32.32 17.34
N ARG A 360 -14.05 32.09 16.01
CA ARG A 360 -13.80 33.01 14.88
C ARG A 360 -12.47 33.77 14.83
N MET A 361 -11.61 33.34 13.92
CA MET A 361 -11.31 34.07 12.67
C MET A 361 -10.79 33.10 11.61
#